data_AF-W4L4F3-F1
#
_entry.id   AF-W4L4F3-F1
#
_cell.length_a   1.000
_cell.length_b   1.000
_cell.length_c   1.000
_cell.angle_alpha   90.00
_cell.angle_beta   90.00
_cell.angle_gamma   90.00
#
_symmetry.space_group_name_H-M   'P 1'
#
loop_
_entity.id
_entity.type
_entity.pdbx_description
1 polymer ?
#
loop_
_entity_poly.entity_id
_entity_poly.type
_entity_poly.pdbx_seq_one_letter_code
_entity_poly.pdbx_strand_id
1 'polypeptide(L)'
;MGTRPVETLAALLGLEANASLHLVGPVQGTNYAVGSASARGNEAIDLTAQVGAFLQHHDNAAPSDALYMVMIGGNDVHDARDAEDMAAQEIITQAISAVATNIEALAIAGAMRFLVVNVADLGAIPETRLIAEETGMPSFVDIATLRSETFNQALANEVGRLRTELGLKIALVDFFNAGRAVIDNAAAYDLDNLTDPCFVIDGITFVFHPDCENGANFDSFAYFDAVHPTAKVHERFGRILFSFSPLPPPAPE
;
A
#
# COMPACT_ATOMS: atom_id res chain seq x y z
N MET A 1 2.34 11.98 14.09
CA MET A 1 2.28 11.05 12.94
C MET A 1 2.22 9.65 13.52
N GLY A 2 1.26 8.85 13.07
CA GLY A 2 1.12 7.47 13.54
C GLY A 2 1.92 6.47 12.70
N THR A 3 2.13 5.28 13.25
CA THR A 3 2.92 4.21 12.65
C THR A 3 2.28 3.68 11.37
N ARG A 4 3.11 3.42 10.35
CA ARG A 4 2.72 2.78 9.08
C ARG A 4 2.89 1.25 9.15
N PRO A 5 2.22 0.47 8.29
CA PRO A 5 2.26 -0.99 8.37
C PRO A 5 3.68 -1.55 8.27
N VAL A 6 4.52 -0.96 7.41
CA VAL A 6 5.92 -1.37 7.24
C VAL A 6 6.78 -1.12 8.49
N GLU A 7 6.51 -0.07 9.25
CA GLU A 7 7.23 0.24 10.49
C GLU A 7 6.87 -0.77 11.59
N THR A 8 5.59 -1.15 11.68
CA THR A 8 5.14 -2.22 12.59
C THR A 8 5.72 -3.58 12.18
N LEU A 9 5.71 -3.90 10.88
CA LEU A 9 6.33 -5.12 10.35
C LEU A 9 7.82 -5.18 10.72
N ALA A 10 8.56 -4.10 10.46
CA ALA A 10 9.99 -4.03 10.76
C ALA A 10 10.25 -4.22 12.25
N ALA A 11 9.51 -3.53 13.12
CA ALA A 11 9.65 -3.66 14.56
C ALA A 11 9.42 -5.11 15.05
N LEU A 12 8.40 -5.81 14.53
CA LEU A 12 8.13 -7.21 14.86
C LEU A 12 9.22 -8.18 14.38
N LEU A 13 9.98 -7.79 13.34
CA LEU A 13 11.15 -8.50 12.85
C LEU A 13 12.46 -8.09 13.54
N GLY A 14 12.42 -7.14 14.49
CA GLY A 14 13.64 -6.60 15.11
C GLY A 14 14.47 -5.73 14.16
N LEU A 15 13.82 -5.12 13.17
CA LEU A 15 14.41 -4.25 12.14
C LEU A 15 13.84 -2.82 12.23
N GLU A 16 14.43 -1.91 11.47
CA GLU A 16 13.92 -0.55 11.29
C GLU A 16 13.57 -0.30 9.81
N ALA A 17 12.55 0.52 9.58
CA ALA A 17 12.10 0.95 8.25
C ALA A 17 12.01 2.48 8.16
N ASN A 18 13.06 3.18 8.62
CA ASN A 18 13.14 4.63 8.57
C ASN A 18 13.06 5.13 7.12
N ALA A 19 12.43 6.30 6.93
CA ALA A 19 12.36 6.95 5.61
C ALA A 19 13.76 7.15 5.02
N SER A 20 13.93 6.84 3.73
CA SER A 20 15.22 6.98 3.06
C SER A 20 15.62 8.43 2.82
N LEU A 21 14.64 9.35 2.81
CA LEU A 21 14.82 10.79 2.53
C LEU A 21 15.44 11.08 1.16
N HIS A 22 15.41 10.12 0.23
CA HIS A 22 16.05 10.20 -1.09
C HIS A 22 15.64 11.41 -1.95
N LEU A 23 14.50 12.06 -1.66
CA LEU A 23 14.03 13.25 -2.38
C LEU A 23 14.40 14.59 -1.72
N VAL A 24 14.72 14.60 -0.43
CA VAL A 24 14.73 15.84 0.38
C VAL A 24 15.95 16.02 1.27
N GLY A 25 16.79 14.99 1.43
CA GLY A 25 17.89 15.05 2.37
C GLY A 25 18.95 13.98 2.15
N PRO A 26 19.96 13.92 3.04
CA PRO A 26 20.94 12.84 2.99
C PRO A 26 20.25 11.51 3.30
N VAL A 27 20.68 10.48 2.57
CA VAL A 27 20.16 9.11 2.67
C VAL A 27 20.37 8.57 4.08
N GLN A 28 19.29 8.20 4.76
CA GLN A 28 19.35 7.80 6.18
C GLN A 28 18.55 6.55 6.53
N GLY A 29 17.76 6.01 5.60
CA GLY A 29 16.86 4.91 5.86
C GLY A 29 16.61 4.03 4.64
N THR A 30 15.83 2.98 4.84
CA THR A 30 15.58 1.91 3.87
C THR A 30 14.14 1.90 3.34
N ASN A 31 13.29 2.81 3.82
CA ASN A 31 11.94 2.98 3.30
C ASN A 31 11.91 4.06 2.21
N TYR A 32 11.87 3.60 0.96
CA TYR A 32 11.82 4.46 -0.23
C TYR A 32 10.40 4.85 -0.65
N ALA A 33 9.36 4.41 0.06
CA ALA A 33 8.00 4.75 -0.28
C ALA A 33 7.74 6.26 -0.13
N VAL A 34 7.07 6.83 -1.12
CA VAL A 34 6.60 8.22 -1.11
C VAL A 34 5.08 8.21 -1.29
N GLY A 35 4.38 9.06 -0.54
CA GLY A 35 2.94 9.22 -0.70
C GLY A 35 2.59 9.61 -2.14
N SER A 36 1.45 9.13 -2.63
CA SER A 36 0.97 9.36 -4.01
C SER A 36 1.77 8.71 -5.15
N ALA A 37 2.82 7.93 -4.83
CA ALA A 37 3.55 7.20 -5.86
C ALA A 37 2.68 6.20 -6.62
N SER A 38 2.80 6.19 -7.95
CA SER A 38 2.20 5.21 -8.84
C SER A 38 3.25 4.19 -9.29
N ALA A 39 2.80 3.00 -9.67
CA ALA A 39 3.67 1.99 -10.26
C ALA A 39 4.10 2.39 -11.67
N ARG A 40 3.15 2.81 -12.52
CA ARG A 40 3.40 3.16 -13.94
C ARG A 40 3.90 4.58 -14.16
N GLY A 41 3.95 5.39 -13.11
CA GLY A 41 4.29 6.80 -13.20
C GLY A 41 5.78 7.04 -13.53
N ASN A 42 6.11 8.28 -13.88
CA ASN A 42 7.44 8.70 -14.28
C ASN A 42 7.99 9.88 -13.46
N GLU A 43 7.32 10.24 -12.38
CA GLU A 43 7.76 11.26 -11.44
C GLU A 43 8.86 10.74 -10.52
N ALA A 44 9.58 11.64 -9.86
CA ALA A 44 10.63 11.28 -8.90
C ALA A 44 10.10 10.48 -7.70
N ILE A 45 8.79 10.55 -7.45
CA ILE A 45 8.13 9.81 -6.37
C ILE A 45 7.78 8.38 -6.77
N ASP A 46 7.72 8.06 -8.06
CA ASP A 46 7.14 6.81 -8.56
C ASP A 46 8.07 5.61 -8.42
N LEU A 47 7.50 4.40 -8.52
CA LEU A 47 8.20 3.14 -8.22
C LEU A 47 9.56 3.01 -8.89
N THR A 48 9.64 3.36 -10.18
CA THR A 48 10.89 3.27 -10.94
C THR A 48 11.97 4.20 -10.40
N ALA A 49 11.59 5.41 -9.97
CA ALA A 49 12.51 6.36 -9.35
C ALA A 49 12.93 5.88 -7.94
N GLN A 50 12.01 5.31 -7.16
CA GLN A 50 12.30 4.74 -5.84
C GLN A 50 13.32 3.59 -5.93
N VAL A 51 13.12 2.64 -6.86
CA VAL A 51 14.06 1.53 -7.08
C VAL A 51 15.40 2.02 -7.62
N GLY A 52 15.40 2.99 -8.53
CA GLY A 52 16.61 3.63 -9.02
C GLY A 52 17.42 4.29 -7.91
N ALA A 53 16.76 5.03 -7.01
CA ALA A 53 17.38 5.65 -5.85
C ALA A 53 17.96 4.61 -4.89
N PHE A 54 17.21 3.54 -4.59
CA PHE A 54 17.71 2.42 -3.80
C PHE A 54 18.98 1.83 -4.40
N LEU A 55 18.97 1.44 -5.68
CA LEU A 55 20.13 0.84 -6.33
C LEU A 55 21.33 1.81 -6.33
N GLN A 56 21.11 3.10 -6.57
CA GLN A 56 22.18 4.10 -6.52
C GLN A 56 22.82 4.21 -5.13
N HIS A 57 22.02 4.15 -4.06
CA HIS A 57 22.52 4.27 -2.69
C HIS A 57 23.20 3.00 -2.17
N HIS A 58 23.00 1.87 -2.85
CA HIS A 58 23.51 0.56 -2.45
C HIS A 58 24.49 -0.01 -3.49
N ASP A 59 25.21 0.84 -4.22
CA ASP A 59 26.24 0.46 -5.20
C ASP A 59 25.74 -0.53 -6.28
N ASN A 60 24.48 -0.37 -6.70
CA ASN A 60 23.73 -1.27 -7.59
C ASN A 60 23.62 -2.72 -7.08
N ALA A 61 23.68 -2.91 -5.76
CA ALA A 61 23.50 -4.18 -5.11
C ALA A 61 22.19 -4.21 -4.31
N ALA A 62 21.55 -5.37 -4.34
CA ALA A 62 20.40 -5.70 -3.53
C ALA A 62 20.75 -6.97 -2.73
N PRO A 63 21.12 -6.86 -1.43
CA PRO A 63 21.47 -8.01 -0.60
C PRO A 63 20.39 -9.11 -0.63
N SER A 64 20.80 -10.35 -0.88
CA SER A 64 19.90 -11.50 -1.03
C SER A 64 19.29 -11.99 0.29
N ASP A 65 19.87 -11.58 1.41
CA ASP A 65 19.41 -11.88 2.77
C ASP A 65 18.37 -10.88 3.30
N ALA A 66 18.25 -9.70 2.67
CA ALA A 66 17.23 -8.70 2.97
C ALA A 66 15.83 -9.13 2.49
N LEU A 67 14.79 -8.48 3.06
CA LEU A 67 13.40 -8.58 2.61
C LEU A 67 13.01 -7.29 1.88
N TYR A 68 12.52 -7.43 0.65
CA TYR A 68 12.06 -6.32 -0.19
C TYR A 68 10.54 -6.27 -0.16
N MET A 69 9.97 -5.25 0.47
CA MET A 69 8.53 -5.06 0.49
C MET A 69 8.10 -4.14 -0.66
N VAL A 70 7.15 -4.59 -1.48
CA VAL A 70 6.56 -3.81 -2.57
C VAL A 70 5.06 -3.70 -2.33
N MET A 71 4.62 -2.50 -1.92
CA MET A 71 3.22 -2.13 -1.74
C MET A 71 2.95 -0.87 -2.54
N ILE A 72 2.42 -1.04 -3.75
CA ILE A 72 2.25 0.01 -4.77
C ILE A 72 1.07 -0.38 -5.67
N GLY A 73 0.52 0.56 -6.43
CA GLY A 73 -0.61 0.32 -7.33
C GLY A 73 -1.91 1.00 -6.90
N GLY A 74 -2.01 1.45 -5.65
CA GLY A 74 -3.23 2.11 -5.15
C GLY A 74 -3.62 3.34 -5.98
N ASN A 75 -2.65 4.19 -6.30
CA ASN A 75 -2.87 5.37 -7.14
C ASN A 75 -3.17 4.99 -8.60
N ASP A 76 -2.53 3.94 -9.14
CA ASP A 76 -2.88 3.42 -10.47
C ASP A 76 -4.33 2.90 -10.52
N VAL A 77 -4.83 2.30 -9.44
CA VAL A 77 -6.23 1.86 -9.35
C VAL A 77 -7.19 3.03 -9.14
N HIS A 78 -6.80 4.11 -8.44
CA HIS A 78 -7.55 5.37 -8.44
C HIS A 78 -7.68 5.93 -9.87
N ASP A 79 -6.58 5.99 -10.62
CA ASP A 79 -6.61 6.44 -12.01
C ASP A 79 -7.51 5.54 -12.88
N ALA A 80 -7.46 4.22 -12.68
CA ALA A 80 -8.29 3.26 -13.41
C ALA A 80 -9.77 3.29 -13.01
N ARG A 81 -10.09 3.67 -11.76
CA ARG A 81 -11.46 3.90 -11.28
C ARG A 81 -12.10 5.09 -11.99
N ASP A 82 -11.31 6.14 -12.18
CA ASP A 82 -11.76 7.42 -12.75
C ASP A 82 -11.72 7.42 -14.29
N ALA A 83 -11.27 6.32 -14.91
CA ALA A 83 -11.15 6.15 -16.35
C ALA A 83 -12.21 5.21 -16.95
N GLU A 84 -12.51 5.44 -18.23
CA GLU A 84 -13.31 4.55 -19.07
C GLU A 84 -12.68 3.13 -19.17
N ASP A 85 -13.50 2.10 -19.40
CA ASP A 85 -13.09 0.68 -19.32
C ASP A 85 -11.79 0.34 -20.07
N MET A 86 -11.66 0.79 -21.31
CA MET A 86 -10.46 0.52 -22.12
C MET A 86 -9.20 1.17 -21.55
N ALA A 87 -9.32 2.43 -21.09
CA ALA A 87 -8.21 3.16 -20.49
C ALA A 87 -7.85 2.59 -19.11
N ALA A 88 -8.85 2.20 -18.32
CA ALA A 88 -8.65 1.54 -17.04
C ALA A 88 -7.87 0.22 -17.18
N GLN A 89 -8.21 -0.59 -18.19
CA GLN A 89 -7.47 -1.83 -18.48
C GLN A 89 -6.02 -1.56 -18.89
N GLU A 90 -5.78 -0.51 -19.69
CA GLU A 90 -4.44 -0.11 -20.09
C GLU A 90 -3.61 0.37 -18.89
N ILE A 91 -4.19 1.21 -18.03
CA ILE A 91 -3.56 1.69 -16.78
C ILE A 91 -3.12 0.51 -15.92
N ILE A 92 -4.02 -0.45 -15.65
CA ILE A 92 -3.70 -1.62 -14.84
C ILE A 92 -2.58 -2.45 -15.50
N THR A 93 -2.65 -2.66 -16.82
CA THR A 93 -1.63 -3.42 -17.55
C THR A 93 -0.24 -2.77 -17.43
N GLN A 94 -0.17 -1.44 -17.60
CA GLN A 94 1.07 -0.68 -17.46
C GLN A 94 1.60 -0.73 -16.02
N ALA A 95 0.73 -0.61 -15.02
CA ALA A 95 1.11 -0.67 -13.61
C ALA A 95 1.71 -2.04 -13.23
N ILE A 96 1.08 -3.14 -13.66
CA ILE A 96 1.60 -4.50 -13.42
C ILE A 96 2.93 -4.71 -14.14
N SER A 97 3.07 -4.24 -15.38
CA SER A 97 4.35 -4.28 -16.09
C SER A 97 5.45 -3.53 -15.33
N ALA A 98 5.14 -2.35 -14.79
CA ALA A 98 6.10 -1.56 -14.04
C ALA A 98 6.50 -2.23 -12.72
N VAL A 99 5.57 -2.87 -12.02
CA VAL A 99 5.87 -3.68 -10.83
C VAL A 99 6.83 -4.82 -11.19
N ALA A 100 6.53 -5.56 -12.26
CA ALA A 100 7.36 -6.68 -12.72
C ALA A 100 8.77 -6.24 -13.07
N THR A 101 8.91 -5.20 -13.90
CA THR A 101 10.21 -4.66 -14.31
C THR A 101 11.06 -4.20 -13.12
N ASN A 102 10.45 -3.60 -12.11
CA ASN A 102 11.16 -3.14 -10.93
C ASN A 102 11.57 -4.29 -9.99
N ILE A 103 10.73 -5.33 -9.85
CA ILE A 103 11.13 -6.56 -9.13
C ILE A 103 12.27 -7.27 -9.86
N GLU A 104 12.21 -7.34 -11.20
CA GLU A 104 13.27 -7.89 -12.04
C GLU A 104 14.60 -7.13 -11.87
N ALA A 105 14.56 -5.79 -11.85
CA ALA A 105 15.75 -4.97 -11.61
C ALA A 105 16.38 -5.25 -10.24
N LEU A 106 15.57 -5.34 -9.19
CA LEU A 106 16.04 -5.72 -7.85
C LEU A 106 16.62 -7.14 -7.84
N ALA A 107 15.98 -8.09 -8.53
CA ALA A 107 16.47 -9.46 -8.65
C ALA A 107 17.83 -9.55 -9.37
N ILE A 108 18.01 -8.80 -10.45
CA ILE A 108 19.29 -8.68 -11.16
C ILE A 108 20.38 -8.13 -10.23
N ALA A 109 20.03 -7.19 -9.34
CA ALA A 109 20.93 -6.64 -8.33
C ALA A 109 21.19 -7.59 -7.14
N GLY A 110 20.47 -8.71 -7.04
CA GLY A 110 20.69 -9.78 -6.05
C GLY A 110 19.53 -10.04 -5.07
N ALA A 111 18.43 -9.29 -5.16
CA ALA A 111 17.28 -9.48 -4.27
C ALA A 111 16.62 -10.84 -4.50
N MET A 112 16.40 -11.61 -3.43
CA MET A 112 15.84 -12.97 -3.52
C MET A 112 14.51 -13.15 -2.79
N ARG A 113 14.16 -12.25 -1.85
CA ARG A 113 13.01 -12.39 -0.95
C ARG A 113 12.14 -11.16 -1.03
N PHE A 114 10.89 -11.35 -1.43
CA PHE A 114 9.94 -10.26 -1.59
C PHE A 114 8.69 -10.49 -0.77
N LEU A 115 8.17 -9.39 -0.21
CA LEU A 115 6.80 -9.31 0.30
C LEU A 115 6.04 -8.36 -0.61
N VAL A 116 5.25 -8.91 -1.54
CA VAL A 116 4.42 -8.14 -2.46
C VAL A 116 3.02 -8.02 -1.85
N VAL A 117 2.48 -6.81 -1.81
CA VAL A 117 1.18 -6.52 -1.20
C VAL A 117 0.25 -6.03 -2.31
N ASN A 118 -0.89 -6.69 -2.48
CA ASN A 118 -1.90 -6.27 -3.44
C ASN A 118 -2.64 -5.00 -2.96
N VAL A 119 -3.51 -4.41 -3.78
CA VAL A 119 -4.24 -3.19 -3.37
C VAL A 119 -5.43 -3.53 -2.48
N ALA A 120 -5.81 -2.58 -1.62
CA ALA A 120 -7.06 -2.64 -0.86
C ALA A 120 -8.28 -2.54 -1.80
N ASP A 121 -9.46 -2.80 -1.26
CA ASP A 121 -10.72 -2.54 -1.96
C ASP A 121 -10.99 -1.04 -2.03
N LEU A 122 -10.75 -0.41 -3.19
CA LEU A 122 -11.04 1.01 -3.38
C LEU A 122 -12.55 1.30 -3.47
N GLY A 123 -13.42 0.31 -3.60
CA GLY A 123 -14.86 0.52 -3.42
C GLY A 123 -15.24 0.72 -1.95
N ALA A 124 -14.44 0.18 -1.03
CA ALA A 124 -14.73 0.22 0.40
C ALA A 124 -14.22 1.50 1.11
N ILE A 125 -13.43 2.35 0.44
CA ILE A 125 -12.91 3.58 1.06
C ILE A 125 -13.98 4.69 1.09
N PRO A 126 -13.95 5.59 2.08
CA PRO A 126 -14.90 6.69 2.17
C PRO A 126 -14.92 7.60 0.94
N GLU A 127 -13.77 7.89 0.33
CA GLU A 127 -13.69 8.77 -0.85
C GLU A 127 -14.59 8.29 -2.00
N THR A 128 -14.50 7.01 -2.37
CA THR A 128 -15.31 6.45 -3.45
C THR A 128 -16.80 6.54 -3.15
N ARG A 129 -17.20 6.28 -1.90
CA ARG A 129 -18.58 6.44 -1.46
C ARG A 129 -19.04 7.89 -1.56
N LEU A 130 -18.24 8.84 -1.08
CA LEU A 130 -18.55 10.27 -1.12
C LEU A 130 -18.69 10.77 -2.57
N ILE A 131 -17.81 10.34 -3.48
CA ILE A 131 -17.92 10.65 -4.92
C ILE A 131 -19.19 10.04 -5.51
N ALA A 132 -19.52 8.79 -5.18
CA ALA A 132 -20.72 8.13 -5.66
C ALA A 132 -22.00 8.85 -5.22
N GLU A 133 -22.03 9.34 -3.97
CA GLU A 133 -23.12 10.15 -3.42
C GLU A 133 -23.22 11.52 -4.11
N GLU A 134 -22.10 12.23 -4.26
CA GLU A 134 -22.04 13.55 -4.90
C GLU A 134 -22.47 13.53 -6.37
N THR A 135 -22.01 12.52 -7.12
CA THR A 135 -22.32 12.36 -8.54
C THR A 135 -23.69 11.71 -8.80
N GLY A 136 -24.32 11.14 -7.77
CA GLY A 136 -25.56 10.36 -7.92
C GLY A 136 -25.35 9.06 -8.70
N MET A 137 -24.15 8.47 -8.63
CA MET A 137 -23.77 7.25 -9.35
C MET A 137 -23.36 6.12 -8.38
N PRO A 138 -24.34 5.39 -7.77
CA PRO A 138 -24.04 4.32 -6.82
C PRO A 138 -23.15 3.20 -7.38
N SER A 139 -23.23 2.93 -8.69
CA SER A 139 -22.40 1.93 -9.36
C SER A 139 -20.90 2.27 -9.36
N PHE A 140 -20.52 3.50 -9.01
CA PHE A 140 -19.12 3.89 -8.90
C PHE A 140 -18.36 3.08 -7.84
N VAL A 141 -19.04 2.70 -6.75
CA VAL A 141 -18.47 1.81 -5.71
C VAL A 141 -18.12 0.44 -6.30
N ASP A 142 -19.06 -0.18 -7.02
CA ASP A 142 -18.84 -1.48 -7.65
C ASP A 142 -17.74 -1.43 -8.73
N ILE A 143 -17.67 -0.33 -9.48
CA ILE A 143 -16.59 -0.10 -10.47
C ILE A 143 -15.24 -0.05 -9.76
N ALA A 144 -15.11 0.70 -8.67
CA ALA A 144 -13.86 0.82 -7.93
C ALA A 144 -13.40 -0.53 -7.32
N THR A 145 -14.34 -1.31 -6.77
CA THR A 145 -14.06 -2.68 -6.31
C THR A 145 -13.59 -3.55 -7.47
N LEU A 146 -14.28 -3.51 -8.62
CA LEU A 146 -13.90 -4.28 -9.80
C LEU A 146 -12.49 -3.93 -10.31
N ARG A 147 -12.10 -2.65 -10.30
CA ARG A 147 -10.74 -2.24 -10.68
C ARG A 147 -9.69 -2.78 -9.72
N SER A 148 -9.98 -2.76 -8.43
CA SER A 148 -9.11 -3.33 -7.39
C SER A 148 -8.93 -4.84 -7.58
N GLU A 149 -10.02 -5.58 -7.82
CA GLU A 149 -9.98 -7.02 -8.09
C GLU A 149 -9.20 -7.35 -9.38
N THR A 150 -9.40 -6.56 -10.44
CA THR A 150 -8.71 -6.73 -11.73
C THR A 150 -7.20 -6.54 -11.58
N PHE A 151 -6.79 -5.48 -10.87
CA PHE A 151 -5.38 -5.25 -10.56
C PHE A 151 -4.80 -6.40 -9.74
N ASN A 152 -5.50 -6.82 -8.67
CA ASN A 152 -5.03 -7.86 -7.76
C ASN A 152 -4.89 -9.22 -8.45
N GLN A 153 -5.81 -9.57 -9.36
CA GLN A 153 -5.72 -10.78 -10.16
C GLN A 153 -4.52 -10.73 -11.12
N ALA A 154 -4.31 -9.61 -11.79
CA ALA A 154 -3.18 -9.43 -12.70
C ALA A 154 -1.83 -9.50 -11.94
N LEU A 155 -1.74 -8.86 -10.77
CA LEU A 155 -0.57 -8.93 -9.89
C LEU A 155 -0.29 -10.36 -9.43
N ALA A 156 -1.31 -11.12 -9.05
CA ALA A 156 -1.14 -12.51 -8.61
C ALA A 156 -0.56 -13.40 -9.71
N ASN A 157 -1.05 -13.26 -10.95
CA ASN A 157 -0.51 -13.96 -12.11
C ASN A 157 0.96 -13.59 -12.36
N GLU A 158 1.27 -12.30 -12.31
CA GLU A 158 2.62 -11.78 -12.56
C GLU A 158 3.62 -12.22 -11.48
N VAL A 159 3.21 -12.20 -10.21
CA VAL A 159 4.01 -12.77 -9.11
C VAL A 159 4.25 -14.27 -9.30
N GLY A 160 3.25 -15.01 -9.81
CA GLY A 160 3.40 -16.43 -10.17
C GLY A 160 4.47 -16.66 -11.25
N ARG A 161 4.50 -15.81 -12.28
CA ARG A 161 5.53 -15.81 -13.32
C ARG A 161 6.91 -15.54 -12.72
N LEU A 162 7.06 -14.46 -11.95
CA LEU A 162 8.33 -14.06 -11.33
C LEU A 162 8.91 -15.12 -10.39
N ARG A 163 8.06 -15.79 -9.59
CA ARG A 163 8.48 -16.94 -8.76
C ARG A 163 9.08 -18.07 -9.60
N THR A 164 8.45 -18.38 -10.73
CA THR A 164 8.81 -19.54 -11.56
C THR A 164 10.03 -19.27 -12.44
N GLU A 165 10.04 -18.13 -13.13
CA GLU A 165 11.06 -17.81 -14.12
C GLU A 165 12.37 -17.34 -13.49
N LEU A 166 12.30 -16.65 -12.35
CA LEU A 166 13.48 -16.07 -11.68
C LEU A 166 13.86 -16.80 -10.39
N GLY A 167 13.07 -17.79 -9.95
CA GLY A 167 13.33 -18.52 -8.70
C GLY A 167 13.18 -17.67 -7.43
N LEU A 168 12.41 -16.58 -7.49
CA LEU A 168 12.25 -15.65 -6.38
C LEU A 168 11.35 -16.21 -5.28
N LYS A 169 11.70 -15.90 -4.02
CA LYS A 169 10.86 -16.20 -2.86
C LYS A 169 9.93 -15.02 -2.60
N ILE A 170 8.78 -15.02 -3.28
CA ILE A 170 7.78 -13.96 -3.12
C ILE A 170 6.66 -14.46 -2.20
N ALA A 171 6.35 -13.74 -1.13
CA ALA A 171 5.08 -13.85 -0.42
C ALA A 171 4.13 -12.79 -0.97
N LEU A 172 2.94 -13.19 -1.44
CA LEU A 172 1.90 -12.28 -1.91
C LEU A 172 0.87 -12.13 -0.81
N VAL A 173 0.68 -10.92 -0.30
CA VAL A 173 -0.27 -10.61 0.76
C VAL A 173 -1.57 -10.10 0.15
N ASP A 174 -2.67 -10.71 0.55
CA ASP A 174 -4.02 -10.31 0.17
C ASP A 174 -4.54 -9.19 1.08
N PHE A 175 -4.10 -7.97 0.79
CA PHE A 175 -4.46 -6.76 1.49
C PHE A 175 -5.93 -6.37 1.30
N PHE A 176 -6.49 -6.68 0.13
CA PHE A 176 -7.91 -6.51 -0.17
C PHE A 176 -8.81 -7.16 0.90
N ASN A 177 -8.60 -8.45 1.16
CA ASN A 177 -9.37 -9.16 2.18
C ASN A 177 -8.88 -8.86 3.60
N ALA A 178 -7.60 -8.50 3.80
CA ALA A 178 -7.11 -8.06 5.10
C ALA A 178 -7.83 -6.79 5.59
N GLY A 179 -8.10 -5.84 4.70
CA GLY A 179 -8.89 -4.64 5.00
C GLY A 179 -10.28 -5.00 5.53
N ARG A 180 -11.00 -5.85 4.79
CA ARG A 180 -12.33 -6.33 5.19
C ARG A 180 -12.30 -7.06 6.54
N ALA A 181 -11.31 -7.92 6.76
CA ALA A 181 -11.17 -8.66 8.01
C ALA A 181 -10.93 -7.74 9.22
N VAL A 182 -10.23 -6.60 9.06
CA VAL A 182 -10.07 -5.63 10.15
C VAL A 182 -11.42 -4.98 10.50
N ILE A 183 -12.20 -4.60 9.49
CA ILE A 183 -13.54 -4.03 9.67
C ILE A 183 -14.50 -5.05 10.33
N ASP A 184 -14.48 -6.30 9.87
CA ASP A 184 -15.31 -7.38 10.44
C ASP A 184 -14.98 -7.68 11.92
N ASN A 185 -13.77 -7.34 12.36
CA ASN A 185 -13.31 -7.53 13.74
C ASN A 185 -13.14 -6.20 14.50
N ALA A 186 -13.77 -5.13 14.04
CA ALA A 186 -13.63 -3.78 14.59
C ALA A 186 -13.78 -3.70 16.12
N ALA A 187 -14.75 -4.42 16.68
CA ALA A 187 -15.00 -4.46 18.13
C ALA A 187 -13.82 -5.02 18.93
N ALA A 188 -13.02 -5.92 18.35
CA ALA A 188 -11.81 -6.45 18.99
C ALA A 188 -10.65 -5.43 19.01
N TYR A 189 -10.81 -4.32 18.29
CA TYR A 189 -9.80 -3.27 18.13
C TYR A 189 -10.25 -1.91 18.67
N ASP A 190 -11.40 -1.84 19.33
CA ASP A 190 -11.98 -0.58 19.81
C ASP A 190 -12.11 0.45 18.68
N LEU A 191 -12.62 -0.01 17.53
CA LEU A 191 -13.01 0.83 16.39
C LEU A 191 -14.53 0.97 16.38
N ASP A 192 -15.01 2.21 16.43
CA ASP A 192 -16.43 2.54 16.50
C ASP A 192 -16.94 3.05 15.15
N ASN A 193 -16.20 3.95 14.49
CA ASN A 193 -16.56 4.47 13.17
C ASN A 193 -15.75 3.77 12.07
N LEU A 194 -16.44 2.98 11.25
CA LEU A 194 -15.84 2.13 10.23
C LEU A 194 -16.03 2.65 8.81
N THR A 195 -16.82 3.70 8.63
CA THR A 195 -17.35 4.11 7.33
C THR A 195 -17.00 5.53 6.97
N ASP A 196 -16.92 6.42 7.96
CA ASP A 196 -16.65 7.83 7.75
C ASP A 196 -15.19 8.14 8.04
N PRO A 197 -14.60 9.10 7.31
CA PRO A 197 -13.28 9.58 7.64
C PRO A 197 -13.35 10.45 8.89
N CYS A 198 -12.32 10.41 9.74
CA CYS A 198 -12.23 11.32 10.88
C CYS A 198 -12.25 12.80 10.43
N PHE A 199 -11.66 13.11 9.28
CA PHE A 199 -11.82 14.40 8.63
C PHE A 199 -11.78 14.29 7.10
N VAL A 200 -12.33 15.29 6.43
CA VAL A 200 -12.12 15.54 5.01
C VAL A 200 -11.38 16.86 4.80
N ILE A 201 -10.73 17.00 3.65
CA ILE A 201 -10.10 18.25 3.24
C ILE A 201 -11.07 18.98 2.32
N ASP A 202 -11.52 20.17 2.75
CA ASP A 202 -12.32 21.08 1.94
C ASP A 202 -11.49 22.33 1.65
N GLY A 203 -10.98 22.40 0.41
CA GLY A 203 -10.02 23.42 -0.02
C GLY A 203 -8.72 23.35 0.78
N ILE A 204 -8.52 24.32 1.68
CA ILE A 204 -7.36 24.39 2.60
C ILE A 204 -7.74 24.09 4.06
N THR A 205 -8.98 23.69 4.31
CA THR A 205 -9.52 23.48 5.65
C THR A 205 -9.76 22.01 5.94
N PHE A 206 -9.48 21.61 7.18
CA PHE A 206 -9.83 20.28 7.68
C PHE A 206 -11.22 20.35 8.32
N VAL A 207 -12.16 19.56 7.81
CA VAL A 207 -13.50 19.44 8.35
C VAL A 207 -13.59 18.10 9.08
N PHE A 208 -13.59 18.16 10.42
CA PHE A 208 -13.62 16.98 11.27
C PHE A 208 -15.05 16.45 11.43
N HIS A 209 -15.19 15.12 11.40
CA HIS A 209 -16.38 14.44 11.86
C HIS A 209 -16.61 14.78 13.35
N PRO A 210 -17.85 15.08 13.79
CA PRO A 210 -18.13 15.45 15.18
C PRO A 210 -17.56 14.45 16.19
N ASP A 211 -17.76 13.15 15.95
CA ASP A 211 -17.28 12.08 16.83
C ASP A 211 -15.75 11.92 16.84
N CYS A 212 -15.04 12.51 15.86
CA CYS A 212 -13.58 12.51 15.88
C CYS A 212 -13.00 13.58 16.82
N GLU A 213 -13.83 14.51 17.31
CA GLU A 213 -13.46 15.52 18.31
C GLU A 213 -12.17 16.30 17.95
N ASN A 214 -12.11 16.85 16.74
CA ASN A 214 -10.92 17.56 16.22
C ASN A 214 -9.63 16.73 16.28
N GLY A 215 -9.74 15.41 16.11
CA GLY A 215 -8.62 14.46 16.12
C GLY A 215 -8.29 13.88 17.49
N ALA A 216 -9.03 14.23 18.55
CA ALA A 216 -8.85 13.58 19.85
C ALA A 216 -9.20 12.07 19.79
N ASN A 217 -10.11 11.69 18.88
CA ASN A 217 -10.60 10.32 18.73
C ASN A 217 -10.12 9.64 17.43
N PHE A 218 -8.93 9.97 16.91
CA PHE A 218 -8.40 9.25 15.72
C PHE A 218 -8.40 7.72 15.89
N ASP A 219 -8.14 7.23 17.10
CA ASP A 219 -8.02 5.81 17.37
C ASP A 219 -9.37 5.07 17.41
N SER A 220 -10.52 5.74 17.42
CA SER A 220 -11.83 5.08 17.29
C SER A 220 -12.33 4.99 15.85
N PHE A 221 -11.63 5.61 14.89
CA PHE A 221 -11.97 5.59 13.48
C PHE A 221 -11.13 4.56 12.71
N ALA A 222 -11.73 3.90 11.73
CA ALA A 222 -10.99 3.08 10.78
C ALA A 222 -10.20 3.95 9.78
N TYR A 223 -10.76 5.10 9.39
CA TYR A 223 -10.22 6.00 8.38
C TYR A 223 -9.77 7.34 8.98
N PHE A 224 -8.51 7.70 8.73
CA PHE A 224 -7.93 8.98 9.14
C PHE A 224 -8.47 10.12 8.28
N ASP A 225 -8.39 9.94 6.97
CA ASP A 225 -9.00 10.80 5.95
C ASP A 225 -9.86 9.95 5.00
N ALA A 226 -10.33 10.52 3.90
CA ALA A 226 -11.23 9.82 2.96
C ALA A 226 -10.59 8.58 2.28
N VAL A 227 -9.28 8.39 2.37
CA VAL A 227 -8.54 7.32 1.69
C VAL A 227 -7.76 6.47 2.70
N HIS A 228 -7.05 7.12 3.62
CA HIS A 228 -6.03 6.48 4.43
C HIS A 228 -6.58 5.94 5.75
N PRO A 229 -6.19 4.72 6.15
CA PRO A 229 -6.50 4.19 7.47
C PRO A 229 -5.82 4.95 8.61
N THR A 230 -6.37 4.82 9.82
CA THR A 230 -5.75 5.35 11.04
C THR A 230 -4.50 4.57 11.45
N ALA A 231 -3.71 5.15 12.35
CA ALA A 231 -2.51 4.51 12.89
C ALA A 231 -2.81 3.15 13.53
N LYS A 232 -3.94 3.05 14.24
CA LYS A 232 -4.41 1.81 14.85
C LYS A 232 -4.69 0.74 13.78
N VAL A 233 -5.36 1.09 12.69
CA VAL A 233 -5.61 0.15 11.58
C VAL A 233 -4.30 -0.22 10.89
N HIS A 234 -3.39 0.73 10.67
CA HIS A 234 -2.06 0.46 10.13
C HIS A 234 -1.23 -0.51 10.99
N GLU A 235 -1.31 -0.42 12.33
CA GLU A 235 -0.66 -1.38 13.24
C GLU A 235 -1.20 -2.80 13.01
N ARG A 236 -2.52 -2.96 12.83
CA ARG A 236 -3.14 -4.26 12.53
C ARG A 236 -2.66 -4.80 11.18
N PHE A 237 -2.59 -3.94 10.16
CA PHE A 237 -2.00 -4.32 8.88
C PHE A 237 -0.54 -4.74 8.99
N GLY A 238 0.27 -4.05 9.80
CA GLY A 238 1.65 -4.46 10.07
C GLY A 238 1.77 -5.85 10.69
N ARG A 239 0.88 -6.18 11.63
CA ARG A 239 0.79 -7.53 12.23
C ARG A 239 0.36 -8.58 11.21
N ILE A 240 -0.57 -8.26 10.32
CA ILE A 240 -0.96 -9.15 9.21
C ILE A 240 0.24 -9.37 8.28
N LEU A 241 0.91 -8.31 7.83
CA LEU A 241 2.11 -8.41 6.99
C LEU A 241 3.19 -9.30 7.64
N PHE A 242 3.39 -9.15 8.96
CA PHE A 242 4.33 -9.98 9.72
C PHE A 242 3.98 -11.47 9.65
N SER A 243 2.69 -11.83 9.72
CA SER A 243 2.25 -13.22 9.65
C SER A 243 2.53 -13.89 8.28
N PHE A 244 2.75 -13.10 7.23
CA PHE A 244 3.15 -13.57 5.89
C PHE A 244 4.65 -13.38 5.60
N SER A 245 5.41 -12.80 6.53
CA SER A 245 6.83 -12.55 6.32
C SER A 245 7.60 -13.87 6.13
N PRO A 246 8.46 -13.98 5.10
CA PRO A 246 9.29 -15.16 4.91
C PRO A 246 10.52 -15.16 5.83
N LEU A 247 10.75 -14.09 6.60
CA LEU A 247 11.84 -14.02 7.57
C LEU A 247 11.41 -14.64 8.90
N PRO A 248 12.32 -15.35 9.61
CA PRO A 248 12.03 -15.83 10.95
C PRO A 248 11.82 -14.67 11.93
N PRO A 249 11.04 -14.86 13.01
CA PRO A 249 10.97 -13.89 14.09
C PRO A 249 12.35 -13.70 14.74
N PRO A 250 12.56 -12.58 15.48
CA PRO A 250 13.77 -12.40 16.27
C PRO A 250 14.03 -13.60 17.19
N ALA A 251 15.31 -13.93 17.41
CA ALA A 251 15.65 -14.90 18.43
C ALA A 251 15.15 -14.38 19.81
N PRO A 252 14.62 -15.25 20.68
CA PRO A 252 14.30 -14.83 22.05
C PRO A 252 15.56 -14.28 22.72
N GLU A 253 15.43 -13.15 23.41
CA GLU A 253 16.46 -12.64 24.33
C GLU A 253 16.75 -13.63 25.47
#